data_AF-A0A673NM30-F1
#
_entry.id   AF-A0A673NM30-F1
#
_cell.length_a   1.000
_cell.length_b   1.000
_cell.length_c   1.000
_cell.angle_alpha   90.00
_cell.angle_beta   90.00
_cell.angle_gamma   90.00
#
_symmetry.space_group_name_H-M   'P 1'
#
loop_
_entity.id
_entity.type
_entity.pdbx_description
1 polymer ?
#
loop_
_entity_poly.entity_id
_entity_poly.type
_entity_poly.pdbx_seq_one_letter_code
_entity_poly.pdbx_strand_id
1 'polypeptide(L)'
;ECVQRQYHFINERKTWTEAQRYCREKYTDLATVDNMNDMNELKKSVYDKFNVWIGLQKTGRNKWQWSSGEPALFLNWATGQPDGRDDCAFMTNGNWHDWPCNKSISFICMNTGLVFVNQTLNWTDAQSYCRQNHTDLVSVRNQNENQQVEQLIDANHINNDVWIGLDSSFRYWTPDKLIVIRENLTWSEALRYCRQNHVDLVSVHSEEIQRRVMNVVKRASTAAVWLGLHNYCIMNMWLWVSGEIMCYQYWAPGNGTKQENCRLEKRKGAVQSGGDQRWISRPEHDKLNFICSRY
;
A
#
# COMPACT_ATOMS: atom_id res chain seq x y z
N GLU A 1 4.35 -4.49 -1.65
CA GLU A 1 4.70 -3.19 -1.03
C GLU A 1 3.76 -2.12 -1.56
N CYS A 2 3.52 -1.01 -0.85
CA CYS A 2 2.65 0.05 -1.36
C CYS A 2 3.44 0.88 -2.37
N VAL A 3 2.84 1.17 -3.52
CA VAL A 3 3.35 2.20 -4.43
C VAL A 3 3.00 3.55 -3.83
N GLN A 4 4.00 4.39 -3.57
CA GLN A 4 3.75 5.75 -3.08
C GLN A 4 3.27 6.62 -4.25
N ARG A 5 1.97 6.88 -4.29
CA ARG A 5 1.35 7.73 -5.30
C ARG A 5 1.30 9.18 -4.84
N GLN A 6 1.56 10.10 -5.76
CA GLN A 6 1.31 11.52 -5.56
C GLN A 6 0.02 11.90 -6.28
N TYR A 7 -0.88 12.62 -5.60
CA TYR A 7 -2.18 13.02 -6.14
C TYR A 7 -2.24 14.52 -6.40
N HIS A 8 -2.77 14.89 -7.56
CA HIS A 8 -2.82 16.27 -8.04
C HIS A 8 -4.27 16.62 -8.40
N PHE A 9 -4.88 17.53 -7.63
CA PHE A 9 -6.20 18.06 -7.93
C PHE A 9 -6.15 19.02 -9.12
N ILE A 10 -6.97 18.73 -10.13
CA ILE A 10 -7.11 19.56 -11.32
C ILE A 10 -8.48 20.20 -11.31
N ASN A 11 -8.48 21.53 -11.13
CA ASN A 11 -9.70 22.33 -11.11
C ASN A 11 -10.17 22.72 -12.52
N GLU A 12 -10.35 21.72 -13.39
CA GLU A 12 -10.92 21.87 -14.72
C GLU A 12 -12.09 20.90 -14.89
N ARG A 13 -13.18 21.34 -15.53
CA ARG A 13 -14.33 20.44 -15.76
C ARG A 13 -14.14 19.65 -17.05
N LYS A 14 -14.05 18.32 -16.94
CA LYS A 14 -13.88 17.41 -18.08
C LYS A 14 -14.72 16.14 -17.88
N THR A 15 -15.14 15.52 -18.98
CA THR A 15 -15.70 14.17 -18.94
C THR A 15 -14.65 13.17 -18.45
N TRP A 16 -15.05 11.98 -18.03
CA TRP A 16 -14.10 11.00 -17.49
C TRP A 16 -12.97 10.67 -18.49
N THR A 17 -13.31 10.44 -19.76
CA THR A 17 -12.34 10.14 -20.82
C THR A 17 -11.42 11.33 -21.13
N GLU A 18 -11.95 12.56 -21.12
CA GLU A 18 -11.13 13.76 -21.31
C GLU A 18 -10.19 14.01 -20.13
N ALA A 19 -10.64 13.74 -18.91
CA ALA A 19 -9.85 13.83 -17.69
C ALA A 19 -8.71 12.80 -17.69
N GLN A 20 -9.00 11.55 -18.08
CA GLN A 20 -8.00 10.50 -18.26
C GLN A 20 -6.92 10.92 -19.25
N ARG A 21 -7.34 11.42 -20.43
CA ARG A 21 -6.40 11.89 -21.45
C ARG A 21 -5.53 13.04 -20.93
N TYR A 22 -6.13 14.02 -20.25
CA TYR A 22 -5.37 15.11 -19.62
C TYR A 22 -4.34 14.58 -18.62
N CYS A 23 -4.72 13.63 -17.78
CA CYS A 23 -3.79 13.06 -16.81
C CYS A 23 -2.67 12.28 -17.49
N ARG A 24 -2.93 11.53 -18.56
CA ARG A 24 -1.88 10.82 -19.31
C ARG A 24 -0.95 11.74 -20.11
N GLU A 25 -1.43 12.93 -20.50
CA GLU A 25 -0.60 13.93 -21.19
C GLU A 25 0.34 14.69 -20.24
N LYS A 26 -0.03 14.85 -18.96
CA LYS A 26 0.69 15.73 -18.01
C LYS A 26 1.20 15.05 -16.74
N TYR A 27 0.69 13.85 -16.45
CA TYR A 27 0.91 13.05 -15.25
C TYR A 27 0.99 11.57 -15.68
N THR A 28 0.87 10.61 -14.76
CA THR A 28 0.80 9.19 -15.12
C THR A 28 -0.60 8.78 -15.62
N ASP A 29 -1.64 8.95 -14.80
CA ASP A 29 -3.04 8.63 -15.15
C ASP A 29 -4.00 9.32 -14.15
N LEU A 30 -5.31 9.11 -14.29
CA LEU A 30 -6.28 9.41 -13.23
C LEU A 30 -5.95 8.64 -11.95
N ALA A 31 -6.38 9.18 -10.81
CA ALA A 31 -6.11 8.62 -9.50
C ALA A 31 -6.53 7.15 -9.37
N THR A 32 -5.57 6.29 -9.05
CA THR A 32 -5.75 4.88 -8.65
C THR A 32 -5.59 4.75 -7.15
N VAL A 33 -6.44 3.96 -6.50
CA VAL A 33 -6.42 3.77 -5.04
C VAL A 33 -6.42 2.29 -4.69
N ASP A 34 -5.27 1.76 -4.26
CA ASP A 34 -5.14 0.32 -3.99
C ASP A 34 -5.32 -0.04 -2.52
N ASN A 35 -5.32 0.95 -1.64
CA ASN A 35 -5.40 0.74 -0.20
C ASN A 35 -5.82 2.03 0.53
N MET A 36 -5.98 1.92 1.85
CA MET A 36 -6.41 3.06 2.68
C MET A 36 -5.38 4.20 2.71
N ASN A 37 -4.11 3.95 2.45
CA ASN A 37 -3.12 5.03 2.40
C ASN A 37 -3.28 5.90 1.17
N ASP A 38 -3.41 5.26 0.01
CA ASP A 38 -3.78 5.95 -1.22
C ASP A 38 -5.04 6.78 -1.00
N MET A 39 -6.03 6.22 -0.31
CA MET A 39 -7.27 6.92 0.01
C MET A 39 -7.03 8.13 0.92
N ASN A 40 -6.15 8.02 1.92
CA ASN A 40 -5.82 9.11 2.84
C ASN A 40 -5.02 10.23 2.15
N GLU A 41 -4.05 9.89 1.31
CA GLU A 41 -3.30 10.86 0.50
C GLU A 41 -4.20 11.53 -0.55
N LEU A 42 -5.08 10.76 -1.19
CA LEU A 42 -6.09 11.29 -2.12
C LEU A 42 -7.00 12.32 -1.42
N LYS A 43 -7.49 12.01 -0.22
CA LYS A 43 -8.34 12.92 0.57
C LYS A 43 -7.63 14.24 0.89
N LYS A 44 -6.33 14.22 1.16
CA LYS A 44 -5.54 15.45 1.40
C LYS A 44 -5.42 16.33 0.16
N SER A 45 -5.51 15.75 -1.04
CA SER A 45 -5.32 16.48 -2.30
C SER A 45 -6.52 17.34 -2.70
N VAL A 46 -7.70 17.15 -2.09
CA VAL A 46 -8.95 17.83 -2.47
C VAL A 46 -9.64 18.45 -1.26
N TYR A 47 -10.14 19.68 -1.41
CA TYR A 47 -10.94 20.35 -0.39
C TYR A 47 -12.33 19.71 -0.25
N ASP A 48 -12.87 19.72 0.96
CA ASP A 48 -14.24 19.25 1.23
C ASP A 48 -15.25 19.94 0.27
N LYS A 49 -16.20 19.15 -0.24
CA LYS A 49 -17.31 19.51 -1.17
C LYS A 49 -17.06 19.42 -2.68
N PHE A 50 -15.88 19.06 -3.17
CA PHE A 50 -15.71 18.80 -4.61
C PHE A 50 -16.12 17.38 -5.00
N ASN A 51 -16.84 17.26 -6.11
CA ASN A 51 -17.01 16.00 -6.83
C ASN A 51 -15.88 15.89 -7.84
N VAL A 52 -15.08 14.83 -7.72
CA VAL A 52 -13.88 14.66 -8.53
C VAL A 52 -13.82 13.29 -9.19
N TRP A 53 -13.51 13.24 -10.48
CA TRP A 53 -13.23 11.97 -11.14
C TRP A 53 -11.99 11.31 -10.53
N ILE A 54 -12.09 9.99 -10.37
CA ILE A 54 -10.98 9.08 -10.09
C ILE A 54 -10.88 8.07 -11.25
N GLY A 55 -9.79 7.33 -11.32
CA GLY A 55 -9.51 6.42 -12.45
C GLY A 55 -10.36 5.16 -12.49
N LEU A 56 -11.40 5.03 -11.66
CA LEU A 56 -12.18 3.79 -11.58
C LEU A 56 -13.33 3.81 -12.61
N GLN A 57 -13.38 2.79 -13.47
CA GLN A 57 -14.40 2.62 -14.50
C GLN A 57 -14.91 1.18 -14.55
N LYS A 58 -16.17 1.00 -14.94
CA LYS A 58 -16.77 -0.31 -15.19
C LYS A 58 -16.40 -0.80 -16.58
N THR A 59 -15.90 -2.02 -16.65
CA THR A 59 -15.62 -2.74 -17.90
C THR A 59 -16.91 -3.25 -18.53
N GLY A 60 -16.88 -3.57 -19.82
CA GLY A 60 -18.02 -4.18 -20.54
C GLY A 60 -18.48 -5.55 -20.00
N ARG A 61 -17.79 -6.11 -18.99
CA ARG A 61 -18.19 -7.31 -18.24
C ARG A 61 -18.78 -7.00 -16.86
N ASN A 62 -19.20 -5.76 -16.61
CA ASN A 62 -19.72 -5.29 -15.32
C ASN A 62 -18.73 -5.43 -14.14
N LYS A 63 -17.42 -5.36 -14.40
CA LYS A 63 -16.38 -5.36 -13.36
C LYS A 63 -15.69 -4.00 -13.28
N TRP A 64 -15.44 -3.50 -12.08
CA TRP A 64 -14.67 -2.28 -11.87
C TRP A 64 -13.17 -2.52 -12.07
N GLN A 65 -12.53 -1.61 -12.81
CA GLN A 65 -11.12 -1.63 -13.15
C GLN A 65 -10.57 -0.20 -13.11
N TRP A 66 -9.32 -0.04 -12.70
CA TRP A 66 -8.62 1.23 -12.75
C TRP A 66 -8.26 1.58 -14.19
N SER A 67 -8.11 2.87 -14.48
CA SER A 67 -7.78 3.40 -15.80
C SER A 67 -6.41 2.91 -16.30
N SER A 68 -5.52 2.57 -15.37
CA SER A 68 -4.24 1.90 -15.61
C SER A 68 -4.38 0.45 -16.10
N GLY A 69 -5.54 -0.18 -15.97
CA GLY A 69 -5.78 -1.58 -16.32
C GLY A 69 -5.76 -2.53 -15.13
N GLU A 70 -5.40 -2.08 -13.93
CA GLU A 70 -5.37 -2.94 -12.74
C GLU A 70 -6.78 -3.23 -12.18
N PRO A 71 -7.04 -4.44 -11.66
CA PRO A 71 -8.31 -4.77 -11.04
C PRO A 71 -8.53 -4.01 -9.73
N ALA A 72 -9.76 -3.57 -9.47
CA ALA A 72 -10.09 -2.87 -8.24
C ALA A 72 -10.29 -3.84 -7.07
N LEU A 73 -9.21 -4.09 -6.30
CA LEU A 73 -9.22 -4.98 -5.12
C LEU A 73 -9.65 -4.27 -3.83
N PHE A 74 -9.34 -2.97 -3.72
CA PHE A 74 -9.77 -2.10 -2.64
C PHE A 74 -10.95 -1.25 -3.11
N LEU A 75 -12.00 -1.18 -2.29
CA LEU A 75 -13.23 -0.45 -2.60
C LEU A 75 -13.63 0.45 -1.43
N ASN A 76 -13.93 1.71 -1.73
CA ASN A 76 -14.36 2.70 -0.73
C ASN A 76 -15.67 3.39 -1.17
N TRP A 77 -16.64 2.59 -1.62
CA TRP A 77 -17.98 3.04 -2.00
C TRP A 77 -18.73 3.63 -0.80
N ALA A 78 -19.54 4.66 -1.06
CA ALA A 78 -20.50 5.15 -0.09
C ALA A 78 -21.62 4.13 0.16
N THR A 79 -22.35 4.30 1.26
CA THR A 79 -23.52 3.47 1.57
C THR A 79 -24.53 3.52 0.42
N GLY A 80 -24.89 2.35 -0.13
CA GLY A 80 -25.82 2.24 -1.25
C GLY A 80 -25.20 2.45 -2.64
N GLN A 81 -23.86 2.49 -2.73
CA GLN A 81 -23.11 2.60 -3.97
C GLN A 81 -22.25 1.33 -4.22
N PRO A 82 -21.89 1.04 -5.48
CA PRO A 82 -22.46 1.64 -6.69
C PRO A 82 -23.94 1.25 -6.82
N ASP A 83 -24.79 2.14 -7.31
CA ASP A 83 -26.21 1.84 -7.54
C ASP A 83 -26.44 1.06 -8.85
N GLY A 84 -25.38 0.96 -9.67
CA GLY A 84 -25.28 0.11 -10.85
C GLY A 84 -25.82 0.76 -12.11
N ARG A 85 -26.26 2.02 -12.05
CA ARG A 85 -26.81 2.77 -13.19
C ARG A 85 -25.74 3.34 -14.09
N ASP A 86 -24.53 3.47 -13.58
CA ASP A 86 -23.45 4.22 -14.22
C ASP A 86 -22.11 3.47 -14.21
N ASP A 87 -21.20 3.94 -15.07
CA ASP A 87 -19.96 3.21 -15.39
C ASP A 87 -18.68 3.92 -14.96
N CYS A 88 -18.75 5.15 -14.44
CA CYS A 88 -17.57 5.91 -14.00
C CYS A 88 -17.68 6.30 -12.53
N ALA A 89 -16.60 6.16 -11.77
CA ALA A 89 -16.61 6.53 -10.36
C ALA A 89 -16.06 7.95 -10.12
N PHE A 90 -16.71 8.68 -9.24
CA PHE A 90 -16.19 9.92 -8.66
C PHE A 90 -16.09 9.80 -7.14
N MET A 91 -15.24 10.64 -6.56
CA MET A 91 -15.12 10.79 -5.11
C MET A 91 -15.83 12.08 -4.67
N THR A 92 -16.58 12.00 -3.57
CA THR A 92 -17.06 13.17 -2.83
C THR A 92 -16.98 12.90 -1.33
N ASN A 93 -16.50 13.87 -0.56
CA ASN A 93 -16.26 13.75 0.89
C ASN A 93 -15.55 12.45 1.29
N GLY A 94 -14.61 12.00 0.46
CA GLY A 94 -13.81 10.82 0.75
C GLY A 94 -14.50 9.47 0.56
N ASN A 95 -15.68 9.39 -0.06
CA ASN A 95 -16.34 8.14 -0.46
C ASN A 95 -16.62 8.13 -1.97
N TRP A 96 -16.73 6.94 -2.55
CA TRP A 96 -16.91 6.77 -4.00
C TRP A 96 -18.38 6.56 -4.36
N HIS A 97 -18.73 7.03 -5.55
CA HIS A 97 -20.06 6.97 -6.13
C HIS A 97 -19.96 6.70 -7.64
N ASP A 98 -20.90 5.96 -8.23
CA ASP A 98 -21.01 5.83 -9.68
C ASP A 98 -21.79 7.01 -10.29
N TRP A 99 -21.41 7.41 -11.50
CA TRP A 99 -21.97 8.58 -12.20
C TRP A 99 -21.78 8.51 -13.71
N PRO A 100 -22.64 9.16 -14.52
CA PRO A 100 -22.51 9.08 -15.97
C PRO A 100 -21.17 9.67 -16.44
N CYS A 101 -20.41 8.88 -17.21
CA CYS A 101 -19.05 9.23 -17.68
C CYS A 101 -19.00 10.52 -18.52
N ASN A 102 -20.11 10.90 -19.15
CA ASN A 102 -20.24 12.09 -20.01
C ASN A 102 -20.40 13.40 -19.24
N LYS A 103 -20.40 13.38 -17.90
CA LYS A 103 -20.54 14.59 -17.08
C LYS A 103 -19.19 15.25 -16.88
N SER A 104 -19.17 16.58 -16.98
CA SER A 104 -17.95 17.36 -16.81
C SER A 104 -17.80 17.83 -15.37
N ILE A 105 -16.85 17.24 -14.64
CA ILE A 105 -16.48 17.62 -13.26
C ILE A 105 -14.96 17.73 -13.14
N SER A 106 -14.49 18.27 -12.01
CA SER A 106 -13.07 18.31 -11.67
C SER A 106 -12.52 16.90 -11.49
N PHE A 107 -11.20 16.73 -11.42
CA PHE A 107 -10.60 15.40 -11.40
C PHE A 107 -9.26 15.39 -10.68
N ILE A 108 -8.81 14.20 -10.28
CA ILE A 108 -7.50 14.01 -9.64
C ILE A 108 -6.62 13.16 -10.55
N CYS A 109 -5.45 13.68 -10.90
CA CYS A 109 -4.39 12.90 -11.55
C CYS A 109 -3.46 12.30 -10.50
N MET A 110 -2.76 11.21 -10.85
CA MET A 110 -1.70 10.64 -10.05
C MET A 110 -0.38 10.55 -10.79
N ASN A 111 0.70 10.56 -10.03
CA ASN A 111 2.02 10.09 -10.46
C ASN A 111 2.41 8.86 -9.65
N THR A 112 2.98 7.85 -10.30
CA THR A 112 3.50 6.62 -9.65
C THR A 112 4.84 6.84 -8.96
N GLY A 113 5.38 8.06 -8.98
CA GLY A 113 6.72 8.39 -8.46
C GLY A 113 7.87 7.90 -9.34
N LEU A 114 7.57 7.17 -10.43
CA LEU A 114 8.53 6.76 -11.44
C LEU A 114 8.70 7.86 -12.49
N VAL A 115 9.96 8.13 -12.84
CA VAL A 115 10.31 9.09 -13.88
C VAL A 115 11.22 8.38 -14.87
N PHE A 116 10.85 8.40 -16.15
CA PHE A 116 11.75 7.93 -17.20
C PHE A 116 12.78 9.02 -17.53
N VAL A 117 14.07 8.68 -17.40
CA VAL A 117 15.17 9.57 -17.78
C VAL A 117 15.61 9.21 -19.19
N ASN A 118 15.28 10.05 -20.15
CA ASN A 118 15.65 9.86 -21.55
C ASN A 118 17.11 10.31 -21.82
N GLN A 119 18.07 9.62 -21.19
CA GLN A 119 19.50 9.82 -21.41
C GLN A 119 20.19 8.46 -21.59
N THR A 120 21.08 8.38 -22.59
CA THR A 120 21.87 7.17 -22.85
C THR A 120 23.09 7.13 -21.93
N LEU A 121 23.00 6.39 -20.84
CA LEU A 121 24.05 6.24 -19.84
C LEU A 121 24.41 4.75 -19.66
N ASN A 122 25.62 4.45 -19.18
CA ASN A 122 25.91 3.13 -18.63
C ASN A 122 25.20 2.97 -17.26
N TRP A 123 25.09 1.75 -16.74
CA TRP A 123 24.34 1.49 -15.51
C TRP A 123 24.83 2.30 -14.30
N THR A 124 26.15 2.41 -14.11
CA THR A 124 26.75 3.13 -12.97
C THR A 124 26.47 4.63 -13.01
N ASP A 125 26.58 5.22 -14.20
CA ASP A 125 26.29 6.63 -14.42
C ASP A 125 24.79 6.92 -14.32
N ALA A 126 23.94 6.00 -14.81
CA ALA A 126 22.49 6.08 -14.64
C ALA A 126 22.09 6.06 -13.16
N GLN A 127 22.67 5.14 -12.37
CA GLN A 127 22.45 5.08 -10.92
C GLN A 127 22.91 6.36 -10.23
N SER A 128 24.12 6.83 -10.53
CA SER A 128 24.68 8.05 -9.95
C SER A 128 23.82 9.27 -10.30
N TYR A 129 23.38 9.38 -11.55
CA TYR A 129 22.49 10.44 -12.01
C TYR A 129 21.15 10.41 -11.26
N CYS A 130 20.51 9.25 -11.17
CA CYS A 130 19.24 9.08 -10.46
C CYS A 130 19.38 9.41 -8.97
N ARG A 131 20.48 9.05 -8.30
CA ARG A 131 20.72 9.41 -6.89
C ARG A 131 21.00 10.90 -6.67
N GLN A 132 21.57 11.58 -7.66
CA GLN A 132 21.87 13.01 -7.58
C GLN A 132 20.66 13.89 -7.90
N ASN A 133 19.81 13.47 -8.84
CA ASN A 133 18.72 14.28 -9.39
C ASN A 133 17.32 13.78 -9.00
N HIS A 134 17.22 12.52 -8.57
CA HIS A 134 15.98 11.84 -8.19
C HIS A 134 16.23 11.02 -6.90
N THR A 135 15.55 9.88 -6.72
CA THR A 135 15.76 8.97 -5.58
C THR A 135 16.84 7.93 -5.86
N ASP A 136 16.58 6.99 -6.78
CA ASP A 136 17.53 5.97 -7.25
C ASP A 136 16.93 5.30 -8.51
N LEU A 137 17.64 4.35 -9.14
CA LEU A 137 17.07 3.45 -10.15
C LEU A 137 15.94 2.61 -9.54
N VAL A 138 14.89 2.35 -10.33
CA VAL A 138 13.72 1.58 -9.89
C VAL A 138 14.10 0.14 -9.52
N SER A 139 13.73 -0.29 -8.31
CA SER A 139 13.83 -1.69 -7.89
C SER A 139 12.46 -2.34 -8.08
N VAL A 140 12.38 -3.34 -8.97
CA VAL A 140 11.14 -4.07 -9.26
C VAL A 140 11.05 -5.29 -8.34
N ARG A 141 10.11 -5.27 -7.39
CA ARG A 141 10.03 -6.26 -6.31
C ARG A 141 8.82 -7.18 -6.42
N ASN A 142 7.87 -6.84 -7.29
CA ASN A 142 6.67 -7.64 -7.54
C ASN A 142 6.10 -7.37 -8.94
N GLN A 143 5.10 -8.16 -9.32
CA GLN A 143 4.48 -8.09 -10.65
C GLN A 143 3.78 -6.74 -10.91
N ASN A 144 3.19 -6.11 -9.89
CA ASN A 144 2.52 -4.82 -10.05
C ASN A 144 3.50 -3.69 -10.33
N GLU A 145 4.65 -3.66 -9.64
CA GLU A 145 5.74 -2.72 -9.97
C GLU A 145 6.32 -2.98 -11.35
N ASN A 146 6.41 -4.25 -11.76
CA ASN A 146 6.83 -4.60 -13.11
C ASN A 146 5.86 -4.05 -14.16
N GLN A 147 4.55 -4.22 -13.96
CA GLN A 147 3.51 -3.68 -14.83
C GLN A 147 3.56 -2.14 -14.91
N GLN A 148 3.90 -1.46 -13.81
CA GLN A 148 4.06 0.00 -13.83
C GLN A 148 5.28 0.46 -14.62
N VAL A 149 6.39 -0.27 -14.53
CA VAL A 149 7.58 -0.02 -15.36
C VAL A 149 7.25 -0.27 -16.83
N GLU A 150 6.55 -1.37 -17.15
CA GLU A 150 6.08 -1.68 -18.51
C GLU A 150 5.17 -0.57 -19.06
N GLN A 151 4.17 -0.12 -18.29
CA GLN A 151 3.30 0.98 -18.68
C GLN A 151 4.08 2.28 -18.95
N LEU A 152 5.11 2.56 -18.16
CA LEU A 152 5.96 3.74 -18.35
C LEU A 152 6.79 3.61 -19.64
N ILE A 153 7.31 2.42 -19.95
CA ILE A 153 8.05 2.13 -21.17
C ILE A 153 7.15 2.33 -22.40
N ASP A 154 5.95 1.77 -22.36
CA ASP A 154 4.96 1.88 -23.43
C ASP A 154 4.52 3.32 -23.65
N ALA A 155 4.22 4.06 -22.57
CA ALA A 155 3.79 5.45 -22.62
C ALA A 155 4.86 6.40 -23.20
N ASN A 156 6.15 6.06 -23.03
CA ASN A 156 7.27 6.83 -23.58
C ASN A 156 7.75 6.30 -24.94
N HIS A 157 7.04 5.33 -25.54
CA HIS A 157 7.39 4.71 -26.83
C HIS A 157 8.84 4.21 -26.89
N ILE A 158 9.32 3.61 -25.80
CA ILE A 158 10.69 3.13 -25.69
C ILE A 158 10.80 1.76 -26.33
N ASN A 159 11.61 1.65 -27.38
CA ASN A 159 11.85 0.38 -28.09
C ASN A 159 13.15 -0.33 -27.68
N ASN A 160 13.91 0.24 -26.73
CA ASN A 160 15.21 -0.26 -26.28
C ASN A 160 15.15 -0.72 -24.82
N ASP A 161 16.15 -1.47 -24.38
CA ASP A 161 16.30 -1.87 -22.98
C ASP A 161 16.48 -0.65 -22.06
N VAL A 162 15.90 -0.73 -20.86
CA VAL A 162 16.02 0.30 -19.81
C VAL A 162 16.79 -0.22 -18.61
N TRP A 163 17.59 0.64 -17.97
CA TRP A 163 18.28 0.28 -16.73
C TRP A 163 17.32 0.30 -15.54
N ILE A 164 17.34 -0.80 -14.77
CA ILE A 164 16.68 -0.90 -13.47
C ILE A 164 17.71 -1.17 -12.37
N GLY A 165 17.32 -0.91 -11.12
CA GLY A 165 18.16 -1.05 -9.92
C GLY A 165 18.31 -2.48 -9.44
N LEU A 166 18.65 -3.42 -10.32
CA LEU A 166 19.05 -4.79 -9.96
C LEU A 166 20.57 -4.85 -9.80
N ASP A 167 21.09 -4.35 -8.68
CA ASP A 167 22.50 -4.49 -8.38
C ASP A 167 22.78 -5.84 -7.71
N SER A 168 23.59 -6.67 -8.37
CA SER A 168 24.10 -7.94 -7.83
C SER A 168 24.90 -7.79 -6.52
N SER A 169 25.31 -6.57 -6.15
CA SER A 169 25.95 -6.23 -4.88
C SER A 169 24.97 -6.15 -3.69
N PHE A 170 23.65 -6.06 -3.92
CA PHE A 170 22.62 -6.13 -2.88
C PHE A 170 22.39 -7.54 -2.31
N ARG A 171 23.30 -8.48 -2.57
CA ARG A 171 23.35 -9.79 -1.89
C ARG A 171 23.72 -9.71 -0.40
N TYR A 172 23.94 -8.52 0.17
CA TYR A 172 24.40 -8.33 1.55
C TYR A 172 23.50 -7.52 2.49
N TRP A 173 22.28 -7.16 2.09
CA TRP A 173 21.22 -6.99 3.09
C TRP A 173 20.45 -8.30 3.18
N THR A 174 20.91 -9.19 4.05
CA THR A 174 20.08 -10.34 4.44
C THR A 174 18.74 -9.78 4.93
N PRO A 175 17.60 -10.15 4.32
CA PRO A 175 16.32 -9.62 4.76
C PRO A 175 16.11 -10.10 6.20
N ASP A 176 15.53 -9.25 7.04
CA ASP A 176 15.44 -9.36 8.50
C ASP A 176 15.50 -10.81 9.01
N LYS A 177 16.57 -11.16 9.74
CA LYS A 177 16.62 -12.44 10.46
C LYS A 177 15.60 -12.37 11.58
N LEU A 178 14.50 -13.10 11.45
CA LEU A 178 13.44 -13.12 12.46
C LEU A 178 13.78 -14.11 13.58
N ILE A 179 13.50 -13.71 14.82
CA ILE A 179 13.59 -14.58 15.99
C ILE A 179 12.30 -14.49 16.80
N VAL A 180 11.79 -15.64 17.25
CA VAL A 180 10.70 -15.69 18.22
C VAL A 180 11.29 -15.70 19.63
N ILE A 181 10.82 -14.79 20.47
CA ILE A 181 11.20 -14.69 21.88
C ILE A 181 10.10 -15.35 22.70
N ARG A 182 10.49 -16.36 23.50
CA ARG A 182 9.57 -17.23 24.25
C ARG A 182 9.24 -16.69 25.65
N GLU A 183 9.27 -15.38 25.81
CA GLU A 183 8.81 -14.68 27.00
C GLU A 183 7.33 -14.29 26.84
N ASN A 184 6.57 -14.27 27.94
CA ASN A 184 5.16 -13.91 27.91
C ASN A 184 5.00 -12.44 28.36
N LEU A 185 5.05 -11.52 27.40
CA LEU A 185 5.05 -10.08 27.66
C LEU A 185 3.84 -9.39 27.03
N THR A 186 3.42 -8.27 27.63
CA THR A 186 2.48 -7.35 26.96
C THR A 186 3.12 -6.77 25.70
N TRP A 187 2.32 -6.27 24.78
CA TRP A 187 2.86 -5.73 23.52
C TRP A 187 3.87 -4.59 23.75
N SER A 188 3.58 -3.69 24.69
CA SER A 188 4.47 -2.57 25.03
C SER A 188 5.78 -3.01 25.70
N GLU A 189 5.74 -4.08 26.50
CA GLU A 189 6.94 -4.70 27.07
C GLU A 189 7.77 -5.43 26.00
N ALA A 190 7.12 -6.18 25.10
CA ALA A 190 7.74 -6.85 23.97
C ALA A 190 8.43 -5.88 23.01
N LEU A 191 7.77 -4.75 22.71
CA LEU A 191 8.35 -3.67 21.91
C LEU A 191 9.65 -3.14 22.54
N ARG A 192 9.60 -2.84 23.83
CA ARG A 192 10.78 -2.36 24.58
C ARG A 192 11.89 -3.41 24.58
N TYR A 193 11.54 -4.68 24.76
CA TYR A 193 12.50 -5.78 24.73
C TYR A 193 13.21 -5.86 23.38
N CYS A 194 12.46 -5.86 22.26
CA CYS A 194 13.06 -5.95 20.93
C CYS A 194 13.97 -4.75 20.65
N ARG A 195 13.57 -3.53 21.01
CA ARG A 195 14.41 -2.32 20.79
C ARG A 195 15.67 -2.28 21.66
N GLN A 196 15.67 -2.96 22.80
CA GLN A 196 16.83 -3.03 23.70
C GLN A 196 17.81 -4.14 23.33
N ASN A 197 17.31 -5.27 22.81
CA ASN A 197 18.11 -6.48 22.62
C ASN A 197 18.28 -6.87 21.13
N HIS A 198 17.48 -6.29 20.24
CA HIS A 198 17.37 -6.59 18.82
C HIS A 198 17.14 -5.27 18.04
N VAL A 199 16.49 -5.32 16.87
CA VAL A 199 16.18 -4.11 16.09
C VAL A 199 14.83 -3.54 16.50
N ASP A 200 13.73 -4.21 16.16
CA ASP A 200 12.38 -3.82 16.59
C ASP A 200 11.44 -5.05 16.58
N LEU A 201 10.18 -4.88 16.99
CA LEU A 201 9.16 -5.88 16.68
C LEU A 201 9.00 -6.01 15.16
N VAL A 202 8.78 -7.23 14.68
CA VAL A 202 8.74 -7.49 13.23
C VAL A 202 7.62 -6.72 12.54
N SER A 203 7.98 -6.13 11.41
CA SER A 203 7.04 -5.57 10.44
C SER A 203 6.95 -6.49 9.22
N VAL A 204 5.73 -6.80 8.76
CA VAL A 204 5.51 -7.80 7.70
C VAL A 204 5.03 -7.13 6.42
N HIS A 205 5.99 -6.75 5.57
CA HIS A 205 5.73 -5.95 4.37
C HIS A 205 5.53 -6.76 3.09
N SER A 206 5.76 -8.07 3.13
CA SER A 206 5.69 -8.94 1.94
C SER A 206 5.30 -10.38 2.30
N GLU A 207 4.90 -11.12 1.27
CA GLU A 207 4.65 -12.56 1.40
C GLU A 207 5.91 -13.32 1.83
N GLU A 208 7.10 -12.87 1.40
CA GLU A 208 8.37 -13.48 1.82
C GLU A 208 8.59 -13.34 3.34
N ILE A 209 8.37 -12.14 3.89
CA ILE A 209 8.47 -11.92 5.35
C ILE A 209 7.39 -12.73 6.07
N GLN A 210 6.18 -12.81 5.51
CA GLN A 210 5.11 -13.64 6.08
C GLN A 210 5.51 -15.12 6.14
N ARG A 211 6.11 -15.69 5.08
CA ARG A 211 6.60 -17.07 5.09
C ARG A 211 7.68 -17.30 6.16
N ARG A 212 8.53 -16.30 6.41
CA ARG A 212 9.53 -16.36 7.49
C ARG A 212 8.88 -16.31 8.86
N VAL A 213 7.89 -15.43 9.05
CA VAL A 213 7.05 -15.37 10.27
C VAL A 213 6.42 -16.74 10.53
N MET A 214 5.77 -17.33 9.52
CA MET A 214 5.17 -18.67 9.58
C MET A 214 6.14 -19.77 10.01
N ASN A 215 7.42 -19.65 9.64
CA ASN A 215 8.46 -20.60 10.04
C ASN A 215 8.91 -20.42 11.50
N VAL A 216 9.06 -19.17 11.98
CA VAL A 216 9.54 -18.91 13.35
C VAL A 216 8.45 -19.08 14.41
N VAL A 217 7.18 -18.80 14.08
CA VAL A 217 6.05 -18.91 15.03
C VAL A 217 5.77 -20.34 15.47
N LYS A 218 6.17 -21.35 14.68
CA LYS A 218 6.06 -22.77 15.04
C LYS A 218 6.83 -23.13 16.32
N ARG A 219 7.79 -22.29 16.73
CA ARG A 219 8.59 -22.46 17.95
C ARG A 219 7.98 -21.73 19.16
N ALA A 220 6.92 -20.96 18.97
CA ALA A 220 6.22 -20.26 20.04
C ALA A 220 5.43 -21.25 20.91
N SER A 221 5.27 -20.91 22.19
CA SER A 221 4.45 -21.68 23.14
C SER A 221 3.08 -21.07 23.40
N THR A 222 2.86 -19.83 22.95
CA THR A 222 1.58 -19.12 23.07
C THR A 222 0.73 -19.34 21.82
N ALA A 223 -0.60 -19.27 21.95
CA ALA A 223 -1.55 -19.49 20.84
C ALA A 223 -1.50 -18.39 19.75
N ALA A 224 -0.91 -17.24 20.09
CA ALA A 224 -0.66 -16.13 19.18
C ALA A 224 0.67 -15.46 19.57
N VAL A 225 1.28 -14.75 18.62
CA VAL A 225 2.61 -14.15 18.76
C VAL A 225 2.56 -12.68 18.32
N TRP A 226 3.06 -11.76 19.12
CA TRP A 226 3.03 -10.34 18.79
C TRP A 226 3.86 -10.00 17.54
N LEU A 227 3.27 -9.14 16.73
CA LEU A 227 3.91 -8.43 15.63
C LEU A 227 4.10 -6.96 16.02
N GLY A 228 4.88 -6.22 15.23
CA GLY A 228 5.04 -4.77 15.37
C GLY A 228 3.81 -3.96 14.95
N LEU A 229 2.64 -4.58 14.83
CA LEU A 229 1.44 -3.96 14.29
C LEU A 229 0.59 -3.34 15.41
N HIS A 230 0.27 -2.07 15.25
CA HIS A 230 -0.37 -1.20 16.23
C HIS A 230 -1.63 -0.57 15.60
N ASN A 231 -2.74 -0.45 16.33
CA ASN A 231 -3.92 0.29 15.86
C ASN A 231 -3.90 1.75 16.34
N TYR A 232 -3.93 2.70 15.41
CA TYR A 232 -4.08 4.14 15.62
C TYR A 232 -5.57 4.52 15.62
N CYS A 233 -6.14 4.57 16.81
CA CYS A 233 -7.57 4.70 17.06
C CYS A 233 -8.25 5.93 16.45
N ILE A 234 -7.58 7.08 16.46
CA ILE A 234 -8.14 8.35 15.95
C ILE A 234 -8.39 8.27 14.44
N MET A 235 -7.50 7.57 13.74
CA MET A 235 -7.52 7.43 12.27
C MET A 235 -8.07 6.06 11.83
N ASN A 236 -8.47 5.22 12.78
CA ASN A 236 -8.90 3.84 12.57
C ASN A 236 -7.99 3.05 11.61
N MET A 237 -6.67 3.16 11.83
CA MET A 237 -5.67 2.60 10.90
C MET A 237 -4.65 1.74 11.64
N TRP A 238 -4.13 0.72 10.97
CA TRP A 238 -3.05 -0.11 11.49
C TRP A 238 -1.71 0.37 10.93
N LEU A 239 -0.74 0.59 11.82
CA LEU A 239 0.62 1.02 11.52
C LEU A 239 1.62 0.06 12.14
N TRP A 240 2.73 -0.15 11.45
CA TRP A 240 3.90 -0.80 11.98
C TRP A 240 4.63 0.12 12.97
N VAL A 241 5.39 -0.46 13.90
CA VAL A 241 6.18 0.26 14.90
C VAL A 241 7.30 1.13 14.31
N SER A 242 7.67 0.87 13.04
CA SER A 242 8.53 1.73 12.22
C SER A 242 7.87 3.04 11.80
N GLY A 243 6.55 3.18 12.00
CA GLY A 243 5.74 4.28 11.47
C GLY A 243 5.20 4.01 10.07
N GLU A 244 5.59 2.89 9.46
CA GLU A 244 5.12 2.50 8.13
C GLU A 244 3.69 1.94 8.19
N ILE A 245 3.00 2.10 7.08
CA ILE A 245 1.62 1.66 6.87
C ILE A 245 1.57 0.20 6.38
N MET A 246 0.42 -0.44 6.56
CA MET A 246 0.23 -1.85 6.22
C MET A 246 -0.16 -2.05 4.75
N CYS A 247 0.85 -2.32 3.91
CA CYS A 247 0.69 -2.55 2.47
C CYS A 247 0.35 -3.99 2.11
N TYR A 248 1.00 -4.91 2.79
CA TYR A 248 0.68 -6.33 2.71
C TYR A 248 -0.22 -6.67 3.88
N GLN A 249 -1.24 -7.50 3.64
CA GLN A 249 -2.21 -7.90 4.65
C GLN A 249 -2.39 -9.40 4.64
N TYR A 250 -2.38 -10.00 5.82
CA TYR A 250 -2.63 -11.44 5.97
C TYR A 250 -3.57 -11.73 7.13
N TRP A 251 -4.62 -10.90 7.28
CA TRP A 251 -5.61 -11.03 8.35
C TRP A 251 -6.43 -12.31 8.26
N ALA A 252 -6.83 -12.81 9.42
CA ALA A 252 -7.87 -13.81 9.55
C ALA A 252 -9.24 -13.20 9.20
N PRO A 253 -10.17 -13.97 8.62
CA PRO A 253 -11.52 -13.49 8.34
C PRO A 253 -12.14 -12.79 9.56
N GLY A 254 -12.68 -11.58 9.37
CA GLY A 254 -13.29 -10.77 10.43
C GLY A 254 -12.33 -9.94 11.29
N ASN A 255 -11.00 -10.03 11.08
CA ASN A 255 -9.99 -9.19 11.73
C ASN A 255 -9.51 -8.07 10.80
N GLY A 256 -9.03 -6.95 11.35
CA GLY A 256 -8.32 -5.90 10.61
C GLY A 256 -9.18 -4.99 9.71
N THR A 257 -10.44 -5.35 9.45
CA THR A 257 -11.32 -4.66 8.49
C THR A 257 -12.44 -3.83 9.11
N LYS A 258 -12.75 -4.02 10.39
CA LYS A 258 -13.79 -3.28 11.11
C LYS A 258 -13.18 -2.20 12.00
N GLN A 259 -13.94 -1.14 12.26
CA GLN A 259 -13.52 -0.09 13.18
C GLN A 259 -13.30 -0.67 14.57
N GLU A 260 -12.08 -0.53 15.08
CA GLU A 260 -11.73 -1.01 16.42
C GLU A 260 -12.28 -0.05 17.47
N ASN A 261 -13.02 -0.58 18.45
CA ASN A 261 -13.60 0.24 19.51
C ASN A 261 -12.54 0.55 20.59
N CYS A 262 -11.70 1.53 20.28
CA CYS A 262 -10.63 1.96 21.17
C CYS A 262 -11.07 2.67 22.45
N ARG A 263 -12.35 2.99 22.61
CA ARG A 263 -12.85 3.58 23.87
C ARG A 263 -12.85 2.57 25.02
N LEU A 264 -12.92 1.28 24.69
CA LEU A 264 -12.97 0.21 25.67
C LEU A 264 -11.59 -0.45 25.86
N GLU A 265 -10.82 -0.61 24.78
CA GLU A 265 -9.57 -1.37 24.83
C GLU A 265 -8.61 -1.04 23.67
N LYS A 266 -7.32 -0.84 23.97
CA LYS A 266 -6.29 -0.70 22.94
C LYS A 266 -5.93 -2.06 22.36
N ARG A 267 -5.90 -2.16 21.03
CA ARG A 267 -5.65 -3.43 20.32
C ARG A 267 -4.37 -3.39 19.51
N LYS A 268 -3.73 -4.56 19.43
CA LYS A 268 -2.42 -4.80 18.82
C LYS A 268 -2.51 -6.02 17.90
N GLY A 269 -1.66 -6.07 16.88
CA GLY A 269 -1.66 -7.16 15.92
C GLY A 269 -0.76 -8.30 16.39
N ALA A 270 -1.30 -9.51 16.31
CA ALA A 270 -0.58 -10.75 16.55
C ALA A 270 -0.79 -11.70 15.37
N VAL A 271 0.07 -12.71 15.24
CA VAL A 271 -0.10 -13.82 14.30
C VAL A 271 -0.47 -15.08 15.06
N GLN A 272 -1.38 -15.88 14.53
CA GLN A 272 -1.72 -17.20 15.09
C GLN A 272 -0.49 -18.12 15.03
N SER A 273 -0.16 -18.79 16.13
CA SER A 273 1.00 -19.72 16.14
C SER A 273 0.66 -21.05 15.46
N GLY A 274 -0.60 -21.47 15.51
CA GLY A 274 -1.17 -22.62 14.79
C GLY A 274 -2.19 -22.22 13.71
N GLY A 275 -2.78 -23.22 13.04
CA GLY A 275 -3.75 -23.01 11.96
C GLY A 275 -3.13 -22.38 10.72
N ASP A 276 -3.85 -21.46 10.08
CA ASP A 276 -3.43 -20.74 8.86
C ASP A 276 -2.36 -19.66 9.12
N GLN A 277 -1.98 -19.43 10.39
CA GLN A 277 -0.97 -18.44 10.77
C GLN A 277 -1.29 -17.03 10.24
N ARG A 278 -2.57 -16.67 10.33
CA ARG A 278 -3.10 -15.36 9.92
C ARG A 278 -3.01 -14.34 11.04
N TRP A 279 -3.05 -13.07 10.66
CA TRP A 279 -3.00 -11.95 11.61
C TRP A 279 -4.35 -11.79 12.30
N ILE A 280 -4.31 -11.47 13.58
CA ILE A 280 -5.45 -11.28 14.44
C ILE A 280 -5.24 -10.05 15.33
N SER A 281 -6.34 -9.40 15.70
CA SER A 281 -6.35 -8.26 16.62
C SER A 281 -6.52 -8.78 18.05
N ARG A 282 -5.65 -8.37 18.98
CA ARG A 282 -5.67 -8.80 20.39
C ARG A 282 -5.56 -7.59 21.34
N PRO A 283 -6.13 -7.69 22.55
CA PRO A 283 -5.92 -6.69 23.61
C PRO A 283 -4.45 -6.43 23.91
N GLU A 284 -4.04 -5.17 24.09
CA GLU A 284 -2.66 -4.81 24.42
C GLU A 284 -2.13 -5.46 25.71
N HIS A 285 -3.03 -5.77 26.65
CA HIS A 285 -2.71 -6.35 27.95
C HIS A 285 -2.48 -7.87 27.92
N ASP A 286 -2.79 -8.53 26.80
CA ASP A 286 -2.47 -9.95 26.62
C ASP A 286 -0.94 -10.17 26.73
N LYS A 287 -0.55 -11.27 27.37
CA LYS A 287 0.86 -11.68 27.46
C LYS A 287 1.14 -12.79 26.47
N LEU A 288 1.86 -12.47 25.40
CA LEU A 288 2.17 -13.37 24.30
C LEU A 288 3.67 -13.48 24.08
N ASN A 289 4.11 -14.52 23.38
CA ASN A 289 5.44 -14.52 22.75
C ASN A 289 5.46 -13.49 21.63
N PHE A 290 6.64 -13.12 21.15
CA PHE A 290 6.77 -12.04 20.18
C PHE A 290 7.95 -12.26 19.23
N ILE A 291 7.89 -11.63 18.05
CA ILE A 291 8.94 -11.76 17.04
C ILE A 291 9.71 -10.44 16.95
N CYS A 292 11.03 -10.51 17.10
CA CYS A 292 11.91 -9.39 16.81
C CYS A 292 12.61 -9.57 15.47
N SER A 293 12.87 -8.47 14.77
CA SER A 293 13.85 -8.41 13.67
C SER A 293 15.26 -8.32 14.23
N ARG A 294 16.24 -8.93 13.55
CA ARG A 294 17.67 -8.88 13.89
C ARG A 294 18.46 -8.33 12.70
N TYR A 295 19.57 -7.66 13.03
CA TYR A 295 20.67 -7.36 12.11
C TYR A 295 21.18 -8.62 11.39
#